data_AF-A0A2A4HIA4-F1
#
_entry.id   AF-A0A2A4HIA4-F1
#
_cell.length_a   1.000
_cell.length_b   1.000
_cell.length_c   1.000
_cell.angle_alpha   90.00
_cell.angle_beta   90.00
_cell.angle_gamma   90.00
#
_symmetry.space_group_name_H-M   'P 1'
#
loop_
_entity.id
_entity.type
_entity.pdbx_description
1 polymer ?
#
loop_
_entity_poly.entity_id
_entity_poly.type
_entity_poly.pdbx_seq_one_letter_code
_entity_poly.pdbx_strand_id
1 'polypeptide(L)'
;MRHDDILKNRAHITKDSAGDTTSCQSCGSEVIFALRDNHHEFSMSLSTLLQCLHFAEQEGLVPPVDTMWWSQVTSRYCLVVPDNLATDDSA
;
A
#
# COMPACT_ATOMS: atom_id res chain seq x y z
N MET A 1 0.66 -6.02 26.49
CA MET A 1 -0.35 -6.16 25.42
C MET A 1 0.30 -7.00 24.32
N ARG A 2 -0.28 -8.12 23.89
CA ARG A 2 0.28 -8.92 22.79
C ARG A 2 -0.21 -8.31 21.48
N HIS A 3 0.72 -7.88 20.61
CA HIS A 3 0.40 -7.22 19.35
C HIS A 3 -0.17 -8.19 18.30
N ASP A 4 -0.12 -9.50 18.57
CA ASP A 4 -0.56 -10.58 17.69
C ASP A 4 -2.09 -10.60 17.46
N ASP A 5 -2.87 -9.89 18.29
CA ASP A 5 -4.33 -9.90 18.20
C ASP A 5 -4.85 -9.20 16.92
N ILE A 6 -4.06 -8.29 16.32
CA ILE A 6 -4.41 -7.64 15.04
C ILE A 6 -4.40 -8.64 13.86
N LEU A 7 -3.58 -9.70 13.96
CA LEU A 7 -3.40 -10.71 12.91
C LEU A 7 -4.55 -11.71 12.84
N LYS A 8 -5.41 -11.74 13.87
CA LYS A 8 -6.57 -12.65 13.93
C LYS A 8 -7.75 -12.17 13.10
N ASN A 9 -7.73 -10.94 12.59
CA ASN A 9 -8.77 -10.40 11.72
C ASN A 9 -8.48 -10.70 10.24
N ARG A 10 -8.53 -11.98 9.85
CA ARG A 10 -8.38 -12.36 8.43
C ARG A 10 -9.58 -11.83 7.63
N ALA A 11 -9.31 -11.00 6.64
CA ALA A 11 -10.31 -10.61 5.65
C ALA A 11 -10.73 -11.84 4.82
N HIS A 12 -12.01 -12.17 4.84
CA HIS A 12 -12.60 -13.16 3.94
C HIS A 12 -13.12 -12.45 2.69
N ILE A 13 -12.72 -12.90 1.50
CA ILE A 13 -13.38 -12.48 0.25
C ILE A 13 -14.79 -13.04 0.27
N THR A 14 -15.77 -12.20 0.63
CA THR A 14 -17.18 -12.51 0.47
C THR A 14 -17.53 -12.35 -1.00
N LYS A 15 -17.71 -13.48 -1.69
CA LYS A 15 -18.45 -13.50 -2.96
C LYS A 15 -19.93 -13.51 -2.59
N ASP A 16 -20.61 -12.41 -2.94
CA ASP A 16 -22.07 -12.22 -2.99
C ASP A 16 -22.72 -11.93 -1.60
N SER A 17 -23.66 -11.00 -1.40
CA SER A 17 -24.77 -10.51 -2.23
C SER A 17 -25.21 -9.09 -1.82
N ALA A 18 -25.98 -8.42 -2.69
CA ALA A 18 -26.60 -7.12 -2.50
C ALA A 18 -27.16 -6.86 -1.08
N GLY A 19 -26.62 -5.86 -0.39
CA GLY A 19 -27.10 -5.34 0.89
C GLY A 19 -26.50 -3.97 1.15
N ASP A 20 -27.32 -2.95 0.97
CA ASP A 20 -27.15 -1.53 1.34
C ASP A 20 -25.80 -0.87 1.04
N THR A 21 -25.72 -0.31 -0.17
CA THR A 21 -24.81 0.79 -0.52
C THR A 21 -25.16 2.04 0.27
N THR A 22 -24.88 2.05 1.57
CA THR A 22 -24.56 3.31 2.24
C THR A 22 -23.16 3.67 1.77
N SER A 23 -23.03 4.68 0.92
CA SER A 23 -21.76 5.12 0.34
C SER A 23 -20.84 5.66 1.42
N CYS A 24 -20.19 4.78 2.18
CA CYS A 24 -19.04 5.15 2.97
C CYS A 24 -17.87 5.30 2.01
N GLN A 25 -17.67 6.52 1.50
CA GLN A 25 -16.56 6.87 0.60
C GLN A 25 -15.17 6.67 1.26
N SER A 26 -15.12 6.35 2.57
CA SER A 26 -13.89 6.05 3.32
C SER A 26 -13.80 4.63 3.88
N CYS A 27 -14.79 3.75 3.66
CA CYS A 27 -14.78 2.37 4.21
C CYS A 27 -14.11 1.37 3.28
N GLY A 28 -13.20 1.81 2.41
CA GLY A 28 -12.27 0.90 1.77
C GLY A 28 -11.40 0.30 2.85
N SER A 29 -11.74 -0.89 3.34
CA SER A 29 -10.92 -1.61 4.33
C SER A 29 -9.49 -1.66 3.79
N GLU A 30 -8.57 -0.97 4.46
CA GLU A 30 -7.17 -0.96 4.07
C GLU A 30 -6.66 -2.41 4.07
N VAL A 31 -6.12 -2.85 2.94
CA VAL A 31 -5.57 -4.21 2.86
C VAL A 31 -4.29 -4.23 3.68
N ILE A 32 -4.29 -5.03 4.74
CA ILE A 32 -3.13 -5.24 5.61
C ILE A 32 -2.51 -6.61 5.30
N PHE A 33 -1.21 -6.62 5.09
CA PHE A 33 -0.40 -7.80 4.82
C PHE A 33 0.34 -8.21 6.08
N ALA A 34 0.19 -9.46 6.49
CA ALA A 34 1.02 -10.07 7.51
C ALA A 34 2.29 -10.63 6.85
N LEU A 35 3.45 -10.13 7.26
CA LEU A 35 4.77 -10.48 6.75
C LEU A 35 5.57 -11.14 7.87
N ARG A 36 6.31 -12.19 7.53
CA ARG A 36 7.13 -12.93 8.48
C ARG A 36 8.42 -13.41 7.85
N ASP A 37 9.53 -13.15 8.52
CA ASP A 37 10.83 -13.77 8.25
C ASP A 37 11.21 -14.74 9.39
N ASN A 38 12.46 -15.20 9.43
CA ASN A 38 12.94 -16.14 10.46
C ASN A 38 13.00 -15.54 11.88
N HIS A 39 13.00 -14.22 12.01
CA HIS A 39 13.23 -13.47 13.25
C HIS A 39 12.12 -12.48 13.59
N HIS A 40 11.33 -12.04 12.61
CA HIS A 40 10.34 -10.97 12.75
C HIS A 40 9.00 -11.36 12.15
N GLU A 41 7.92 -10.92 12.80
CA GLU A 41 6.56 -10.98 12.30
C GLU A 41 5.96 -9.57 12.46
N PHE A 42 5.47 -9.00 11.37
CA PHE A 42 4.91 -7.65 11.36
C PHE A 42 3.77 -7.53 10.34
N SER A 43 2.97 -6.48 10.50
CA SER A 43 1.93 -6.13 9.54
C SER A 43 2.32 -4.87 8.78
N MET A 44 1.94 -4.81 7.52
CA MET A 44 2.19 -3.67 6.65
C MET A 44 0.95 -3.37 5.82
N SER A 45 0.58 -2.10 5.70
CA SER A 45 -0.52 -1.71 4.82
C SER A 45 -0.12 -1.79 3.35
N LEU A 46 -1.11 -1.94 2.47
CA LEU A 46 -0.90 -1.83 1.03
C LEU A 46 -0.25 -0.50 0.64
N SER A 47 -0.63 0.59 1.30
CA SER A 47 -0.07 1.92 1.07
C SER A 47 1.44 1.94 1.32
N THR A 48 1.90 1.37 2.44
CA THR A 48 3.33 1.24 2.75
C THR A 48 4.05 0.30 1.76
N LEU A 49 3.45 -0.83 1.37
CA LEU A 49 4.06 -1.72 0.38
C LEU A 49 4.27 -1.04 -0.97
N LEU A 50 3.30 -0.24 -1.43
CA LEU A 50 3.40 0.51 -2.68
C LEU A 50 4.48 1.60 -2.60
N GLN A 51 4.63 2.26 -1.45
CA GLN A 51 5.73 3.19 -1.21
C GLN A 51 7.10 2.48 -1.23
N CYS A 52 7.20 1.29 -0.62
CA CYS A 52 8.42 0.49 -0.69
C CYS A 52 8.75 0.07 -2.13
N LEU A 53 7.74 -0.30 -2.92
CA LEU A 53 7.92 -0.63 -4.34
C LEU A 53 8.42 0.59 -5.13
N HIS A 54 7.83 1.76 -4.91
CA HIS A 54 8.27 3.00 -5.56
C HIS A 54 9.72 3.31 -5.19
N PHE A 55 10.08 3.20 -3.92
CA PHE A 55 11.46 3.38 -3.47
C PHE A 55 12.43 2.39 -4.15
N ALA A 56 12.07 1.11 -4.23
CA ALA A 56 12.88 0.11 -4.89
C ALA A 56 13.09 0.40 -6.38
N GLU A 57 12.09 0.98 -7.06
CA GLU A 57 12.23 1.41 -8.46
C GLU A 57 13.19 2.58 -8.60
N GLN A 58 13.09 3.60 -7.73
CA GLN A 58 14.00 4.75 -7.73
C GLN A 58 15.47 4.35 -7.51
N GLU A 59 15.70 3.35 -6.64
CA GLU A 59 17.03 2.79 -6.38
C GLU A 59 17.50 1.79 -7.47
N GLY A 60 16.68 1.51 -8.49
CA GLY A 60 17.00 0.56 -9.56
C GLY A 60 17.05 -0.91 -9.11
N LEU A 61 16.47 -1.23 -7.95
CA LEU A 61 16.38 -2.60 -7.41
C LEU A 61 15.29 -3.43 -8.11
N VAL A 62 14.31 -2.76 -8.73
CA VAL A 62 13.29 -3.36 -9.58
C VAL A 62 13.26 -2.70 -10.96
N PRO A 63 12.77 -3.38 -12.01
CA PRO A 63 12.57 -2.77 -13.32
C PRO A 63 11.62 -1.57 -13.25
N PRO A 64 11.77 -0.59 -14.15
CA PRO A 64 10.84 0.53 -14.27
C PRO A 64 9.41 0.04 -14.49
N VAL A 65 8.49 0.59 -13.72
CA VAL A 65 7.05 0.38 -13.80
C VAL A 65 6.44 1.50 -14.62
N ASP A 66 5.36 1.18 -15.33
CA ASP A 66 4.70 2.15 -16.20
C ASP A 66 4.14 3.36 -15.43
N THR A 67 4.34 4.57 -15.98
CA THR A 67 3.95 5.82 -15.33
C THR A 67 2.43 5.99 -15.22
N MET A 68 1.66 5.45 -16.17
CA MET A 68 0.20 5.44 -16.06
C MET A 68 -0.27 4.52 -14.95
N TRP A 69 0.42 3.41 -14.73
CA TRP A 69 0.14 2.51 -13.60
C TRP A 69 0.35 3.24 -12.27
N TRP A 70 1.49 3.93 -12.10
CA TRP A 70 1.72 4.74 -10.90
C TRP A 70 0.67 5.83 -10.73
N SER A 71 0.30 6.55 -11.79
CA SER A 71 -0.77 7.56 -11.72
C SER A 71 -2.09 7.01 -11.18
N GLN A 72 -2.51 5.83 -11.68
CA GLN A 72 -3.73 5.15 -11.22
C GLN A 72 -3.62 4.73 -9.76
N VAL A 73 -2.49 4.17 -9.35
CA VAL A 73 -2.25 3.67 -7.99
C VAL A 73 -2.19 4.81 -6.98
N THR A 74 -1.46 5.88 -7.29
CA THR A 74 -1.33 7.07 -6.44
C THR A 74 -2.69 7.75 -6.25
N SER A 75 -3.50 7.82 -7.31
CA SER A 75 -4.88 8.34 -7.23
C SER A 75 -5.80 7.44 -6.42
N ARG A 76 -5.70 6.12 -6.57
CA ARG A 76 -6.58 5.15 -5.90
C ARG A 76 -6.30 5.03 -4.40
N TYR A 77 -5.04 5.11 -4.00
CA TYR A 77 -4.59 4.89 -2.62
C TYR A 77 -4.10 6.16 -1.93
N CYS A 78 -4.26 7.34 -2.56
CA CYS A 78 -3.81 8.63 -2.07
C CYS A 78 -2.35 8.60 -1.59
N LEU A 79 -1.47 7.94 -2.34
CA LEU A 79 -0.08 7.79 -1.94
C LEU A 79 0.63 9.16 -1.98
N VAL A 80 1.35 9.51 -0.92
CA VAL A 80 2.32 10.58 -0.96
C VAL A 80 3.60 9.96 -1.52
N VAL A 81 3.79 10.10 -2.83
CA VAL A 81 5.07 9.80 -3.46
C VAL A 81 5.89 11.08 -3.38
N PRO A 82 7.03 11.10 -2.67
CA PRO A 82 7.90 12.26 -2.68
C PRO A 82 8.37 12.50 -4.11
N ASP A 83 7.95 13.63 -4.69
CA ASP A 83 8.42 14.11 -5.97
C ASP A 83 9.92 14.43 -5.81
N ASN A 84 10.79 13.52 -6.22
CA ASN A 84 12.20 13.82 -6.40
C ASN A 84 12.37 14.62 -7.70
N LEU A 85 11.85 15.84 -7.71
CA LEU A 85 12.05 16.84 -8.75
C LEU A 85 12.35 18.19 -8.09
N ALA A 86 13.44 18.20 -7.33
CA ALA A 86 14.23 19.40 -7.12
C ALA A 86 15.70 18.97 -6.93
N THR A 87 16.34 18.50 -8.01
CA THR A 87 17.75 18.85 -8.19
C THR A 87 17.80 20.36 -8.39
N ASP A 88 17.80 21.11 -7.28
CA ASP A 88 18.39 22.44 -7.25
C ASP A 88 19.91 22.23 -7.29
N ASP A 89 20.40 21.84 -8.47
CA ASP A 89 21.79 22.00 -8.84
C ASP A 89 21.86 23.37 -9.55
N SER A 90 21.67 24.42 -8.76
CA SER A 90 21.93 25.80 -9.19
C SER A 90 23.37 26.13 -8.80
N ALA A 91 24.18 26.25 -9.85
CA ALA A 91 25.60 26.61 -9.94
C ALA A 91 26.12 27.69 -8.97
#